data_AF-A0A433DLE3-F1
#
_entry.id   AF-A0A433DLE3-F1
#
_cell.length_a   1.000
_cell.length_b   1.000
_cell.length_c   1.000
_cell.angle_alpha   90.00
_cell.angle_beta   90.00
_cell.angle_gamma   90.00
#
_symmetry.space_group_name_H-M   'P 1'
#
loop_
_entity.id
_entity.type
_entity.pdbx_description
1 polymer ?
#
loop_
_entity_poly.entity_id
_entity_poly.type
_entity_poly.pdbx_seq_one_letter_code
_entity_poly.pdbx_strand_id
1 'polypeptide(L)'
;MKLVRFLMKLTNETVTIELKNGTIVHGTITGVDMSMNTHLKTVKMTVKNKDPVNLDTLSIRGNNIRYYILPDSLPLDTLLLDDSPKAKAKKKDGSYTVLFTVPPILRSLQVHHLTMIANIHFALKIHYIF
;
A
#
# COMPACT_ATOMS: atom_id res chain seq x y z
N MET A 1 -9.09 6.39 -11.34
CA MET A 1 -10.11 7.16 -10.59
C MET A 1 -9.56 7.55 -9.23
N LYS A 2 -9.27 8.83 -8.99
CA LYS A 2 -8.69 9.31 -7.72
C LYS A 2 -9.71 9.32 -6.57
N LEU A 3 -10.97 9.64 -6.87
CA LEU A 3 -12.04 9.75 -5.86
C LEU A 3 -12.35 8.42 -5.16
N VAL A 4 -12.44 7.32 -5.91
CA VAL A 4 -12.74 6.00 -5.32
C VAL A 4 -11.64 5.60 -4.33
N ARG A 5 -10.37 5.90 -4.65
CA ARG A 5 -9.25 5.64 -3.74
C ARG A 5 -9.32 6.47 -2.46
N PHE A 6 -9.88 7.68 -2.52
CA PHE A 6 -10.18 8.46 -1.32
C PHE A 6 -11.26 7.78 -0.46
N LEU A 7 -12.36 7.32 -1.08
CA LEU A 7 -13.43 6.61 -0.34
C LEU A 7 -12.93 5.32 0.33
N MET A 8 -11.97 4.63 -0.29
CA MET A 8 -11.31 3.46 0.30
C MET A 8 -10.52 3.78 1.58
N LYS A 9 -10.14 5.05 1.82
CA LYS A 9 -9.43 5.48 3.04
C LYS A 9 -10.38 5.76 4.22
N LEU A 10 -11.70 5.80 4.00
CA LEU A 10 -12.69 6.15 5.02
C LEU A 10 -13.01 4.99 6.00
N THR A 11 -12.15 3.98 6.10
CA THR A 11 -12.36 2.86 7.01
C THR A 11 -12.37 3.34 8.47
N ASN A 12 -13.37 2.90 9.22
CA ASN A 12 -13.71 3.31 10.59
C ASN A 12 -14.28 4.73 10.74
N GLU A 13 -14.55 5.44 9.64
CA GLU A 13 -15.27 6.71 9.70
C GLU A 13 -16.78 6.47 9.75
N THR A 14 -17.46 7.21 10.62
CA THR A 14 -18.93 7.23 10.67
C THR A 14 -19.46 8.23 9.67
N VAL A 15 -20.28 7.78 8.73
CA VAL A 15 -20.82 8.60 7.64
C VAL A 15 -22.32 8.48 7.57
N THR A 16 -22.94 9.41 6.86
CA THR A 16 -24.33 9.27 6.41
C THR A 16 -24.33 9.13 4.89
N ILE A 17 -25.02 8.12 4.37
CA ILE A 17 -25.10 7.81 2.94
C ILE A 17 -26.55 7.92 2.51
N GLU A 18 -26.80 8.70 1.46
CA GLU A 18 -28.11 8.71 0.81
C GLU A 18 -28.08 7.83 -0.44
N LEU A 19 -29.07 6.95 -0.56
CA LEU A 19 -29.25 6.08 -1.70
C LEU A 19 -30.18 6.68 -2.75
N LYS A 20 -30.07 6.22 -3.99
CA LYS A 20 -30.87 6.71 -5.13
C LYS A 20 -32.39 6.60 -4.92
N ASN A 21 -32.85 5.68 -4.08
CA ASN A 21 -34.27 5.54 -3.73
C ASN A 21 -34.73 6.46 -2.57
N GLY A 22 -33.83 7.27 -2.00
CA GLY A 22 -34.10 8.14 -0.87
C GLY A 22 -33.96 7.46 0.51
N THR A 23 -33.47 6.22 0.56
CA THR A 23 -33.06 5.60 1.83
C THR A 23 -31.82 6.32 2.37
N ILE A 24 -31.85 6.65 3.66
CA ILE A 24 -30.72 7.23 4.39
C ILE A 24 -30.10 6.15 5.26
N VAL A 25 -28.79 6.00 5.20
CA VAL A 25 -28.03 5.04 6.00
C VAL A 25 -27.00 5.80 6.80
N HIS A 26 -27.09 5.73 8.11
CA HIS A 26 -26.06 6.23 9.01
C HIS A 26 -25.29 5.05 9.61
N GLY A 27 -23.96 5.06 9.57
CA GLY A 27 -23.17 3.96 10.12
C GLY A 27 -21.67 4.13 9.94
N THR A 28 -20.90 3.18 10.46
CA THR A 28 -19.43 3.21 10.42
C THR A 28 -18.90 2.34 9.30
N ILE A 29 -18.08 2.90 8.41
CA ILE A 29 -17.51 2.18 7.27
C ILE A 29 -16.53 1.12 7.78
N THR A 30 -16.70 -0.12 7.34
CA THR A 30 -15.72 -1.18 7.52
C THR A 30 -14.81 -1.33 6.29
N GLY A 31 -15.31 -0.96 5.10
CA GLY A 31 -14.51 -0.88 3.89
C GLY A 31 -15.29 -0.41 2.68
N VAL A 32 -14.57 0.11 1.69
CA VAL A 32 -15.10 0.49 0.38
C VAL A 32 -14.25 -0.18 -0.71
N ASP A 33 -14.89 -0.70 -1.76
CA ASP A 33 -14.20 -1.32 -2.88
C ASP A 33 -14.07 -0.40 -4.10
N MET A 34 -13.42 -0.89 -5.17
CA MET A 34 -13.22 -0.12 -6.41
C MET A 34 -14.52 0.17 -7.17
N SER A 35 -15.58 -0.59 -6.92
CA SER A 35 -16.93 -0.40 -7.46
C SER A 35 -17.80 0.48 -6.56
N MET A 36 -17.23 1.08 -5.52
CA MET A 36 -17.91 1.83 -4.45
C MET A 36 -18.90 1.01 -3.63
N ASN A 37 -18.83 -0.33 -3.67
CA ASN A 37 -19.59 -1.11 -2.70
C ASN A 37 -19.06 -0.76 -1.31
N THR A 38 -19.97 -0.41 -0.41
CA THR A 38 -19.64 0.11 0.91
C THR A 38 -20.19 -0.83 1.95
N HIS A 39 -19.31 -1.27 2.85
CA HIS A 39 -19.64 -2.12 3.97
C HIS A 39 -19.65 -1.29 5.23
N LEU A 40 -20.68 -1.45 6.04
CA LEU A 40 -20.93 -0.67 7.25
C LEU A 40 -21.23 -1.61 8.43
N LYS A 41 -20.88 -1.14 9.63
CA LYS A 41 -21.28 -1.70 10.92
C LYS A 41 -22.00 -0.64 11.77
N THR A 42 -22.77 -1.09 12.76
CA THR A 42 -23.51 -0.22 13.68
C THR A 42 -24.38 0.77 12.91
N VAL A 43 -25.34 0.23 12.17
CA VAL A 43 -26.07 0.96 11.14
C VAL A 43 -27.45 1.34 11.64
N LYS A 44 -27.84 2.59 11.42
CA LYS A 44 -29.22 3.08 11.51
C LYS A 44 -29.70 3.43 10.09
N MET A 45 -30.61 2.63 9.57
CA MET A 45 -31.17 2.80 8.22
C MET A 45 -32.59 3.36 8.32
N THR A 46 -32.87 4.41 7.55
CA THR A 46 -34.22 4.99 7.43
C THR A 46 -34.63 4.92 5.97
N VAL A 47 -35.56 4.01 5.67
CA VAL A 47 -36.17 3.94 4.34
C VAL A 47 -37.12 5.13 4.18
N LYS A 48 -37.19 5.71 2.98
CA LYS A 48 -38.09 6.84 2.70
C LYS A 48 -39.51 6.54 3.21
N ASN A 49 -40.04 7.45 4.01
CA ASN A 49 -41.39 7.36 4.62
C ASN A 49 -41.60 6.15 5.55
N LYS A 50 -40.54 5.59 6.14
CA LYS A 50 -40.63 4.52 7.13
C LYS A 50 -39.81 4.86 8.37
N ASP A 51 -40.12 4.19 9.46
CA ASP A 51 -39.37 4.33 10.70
C ASP A 51 -37.92 3.82 10.56
N PRO A 52 -36.97 4.39 11.33
CA PRO A 52 -35.59 3.92 11.35
C PRO A 52 -35.47 2.49 11.89
N VAL A 53 -34.60 1.70 11.28
CA VAL A 53 -34.26 0.33 11.67
C VAL A 53 -32.77 0.25 11.98
N ASN A 54 -32.43 -0.36 13.11
CA ASN A 54 -31.05 -0.62 13.49
C ASN A 54 -30.60 -1.98 12.94
N LEU A 55 -29.39 -2.03 12.40
CA LEU A 55 -28.76 -3.22 11.83
C LEU A 55 -27.32 -3.32 12.33
N ASP A 56 -26.85 -4.52 12.63
CA ASP A 56 -25.45 -4.73 13.06
C ASP A 56 -24.48 -4.47 11.92
N THR A 57 -24.82 -4.94 10.72
CA THR A 57 -24.03 -4.76 9.49
C THR A 57 -24.94 -4.48 8.30
N LEU A 58 -24.41 -3.75 7.31
CA LEU A 58 -25.08 -3.50 6.05
C LEU A 58 -24.04 -3.39 4.93
N SER A 59 -24.34 -3.98 3.76
CA SER A 59 -23.54 -3.80 2.56
C SER A 59 -24.38 -3.14 1.47
N ILE A 60 -23.86 -2.05 0.92
CA ILE A 60 -24.54 -1.24 -0.10
C ILE A 60 -23.80 -1.39 -1.42
N ARG A 61 -24.52 -1.70 -2.49
CA ARG A 61 -23.96 -1.72 -3.84
C ARG A 61 -23.67 -0.30 -4.33
N GLY A 62 -22.45 -0.04 -4.79
CA GLY A 62 -21.98 1.32 -5.09
C GLY A 62 -22.81 2.10 -6.11
N ASN A 63 -23.39 1.43 -7.11
CA ASN A 63 -24.29 2.08 -8.07
C ASN A 63 -25.56 2.68 -7.44
N ASN A 64 -25.99 2.19 -6.28
CA ASN A 64 -27.19 2.71 -5.62
C ASN A 64 -26.90 3.94 -4.75
N ILE A 65 -25.63 4.31 -4.56
CA ILE A 65 -25.24 5.46 -3.75
C ILE A 65 -25.46 6.74 -4.55
N ARG A 66 -26.06 7.76 -3.90
CA ARG A 66 -26.19 9.11 -4.45
C ARG A 66 -25.03 9.99 -3.99
N TYR A 67 -24.80 10.07 -2.69
CA TYR A 67 -23.67 10.80 -2.10
C TYR A 67 -23.35 10.30 -0.68
N TYR A 68 -22.15 10.66 -0.21
CA TYR A 68 -21.70 10.51 1.17
C TYR A 68 -21.74 11.89 1.84
N ILE A 69 -22.23 11.92 3.08
CA ILE A 69 -22.06 13.03 4.01
C ILE A 69 -20.94 12.61 4.96
N LEU A 70 -19.83 13.34 4.87
CA LEU A 70 -18.62 13.08 5.66
C LEU A 70 -18.67 13.87 6.97
N PRO A 71 -17.99 13.40 8.04
CA PRO A 71 -17.79 14.19 9.24
C PRO A 71 -17.05 15.49 8.95
N ASP A 72 -17.45 16.59 9.60
CA ASP A 72 -16.77 17.89 9.48
C ASP A 72 -15.33 17.85 9.98
N SER A 73 -15.03 16.93 10.91
CA SER A 73 -13.70 16.73 11.48
C SER A 73 -12.75 15.91 10.60
N LEU A 74 -13.21 15.42 9.45
CA LEU A 74 -12.41 14.57 8.59
C LEU A 74 -11.30 15.41 7.90
N PRO A 75 -10.01 15.08 8.07
CA PRO A 75 -8.91 15.87 7.49
C PRO A 75 -8.78 15.61 5.98
N LEU A 76 -9.59 16.31 5.18
CA LEU A 76 -9.67 16.13 3.73
C LEU A 76 -8.33 16.39 3.04
N ASP A 77 -7.58 17.42 3.45
CA ASP A 77 -6.31 17.78 2.82
C ASP A 77 -5.30 16.63 2.85
N THR A 78 -5.18 15.97 4.01
CA THR A 78 -4.29 14.83 4.19
C THR A 78 -4.75 13.60 3.40
N LEU A 79 -6.07 13.37 3.32
CA LEU A 79 -6.64 12.20 2.67
C LEU A 79 -6.69 12.32 1.15
N LEU A 80 -6.79 13.53 0.62
CA LEU A 80 -6.82 13.84 -0.81
C LEU A 80 -5.43 13.88 -1.44
N LEU A 81 -4.37 13.96 -0.64
CA LEU A 81 -3.01 13.73 -1.12
C LEU A 81 -2.92 12.27 -1.62
N ASP A 82 -2.76 12.14 -2.93
CA ASP A 82 -2.39 10.88 -3.57
C ASP A 82 -1.01 10.49 -3.03
N ASP A 83 -0.86 9.27 -2.52
CA ASP A 83 0.47 8.65 -2.39
C ASP A 83 1.01 8.51 -3.81
N SER A 84 1.69 9.55 -4.31
CA SER A 84 2.59 9.45 -5.45
C SER A 84 3.40 8.18 -5.22
N PRO A 85 3.48 7.25 -6.19
CA PRO A 85 4.08 5.95 -5.95
C PRO A 85 5.43 6.21 -5.33
N LYS A 86 5.62 5.82 -4.06
CA LYS A 86 6.94 5.76 -3.44
C LYS A 86 7.75 5.04 -4.49
N ALA A 87 8.62 5.76 -5.19
CA ALA A 87 9.35 5.21 -6.30
C ALA A 87 9.96 3.94 -5.73
N LYS A 88 9.48 2.78 -6.19
CA LYS A 88 10.17 1.54 -5.88
C LYS A 88 11.54 1.83 -6.44
N ALA A 89 12.49 2.16 -5.57
CA ALA A 89 13.85 2.36 -5.98
C ALA A 89 14.16 1.07 -6.72
N LYS A 90 14.26 1.16 -8.04
CA LYS A 90 14.89 0.10 -8.82
C LYS A 90 16.24 -0.02 -8.14
N LYS A 91 16.43 -1.07 -7.34
CA LYS A 91 17.76 -1.50 -6.96
C LYS A 91 18.50 -1.59 -8.29
N LYS A 92 19.37 -0.61 -8.54
CA LYS A 92 20.36 -0.73 -9.59
C LYS A 92 21.16 -1.95 -9.19
N ASP A 93 21.06 -3.01 -9.99
CA ASP A 93 22.02 -4.09 -9.94
C ASP A 93 23.42 -3.49 -10.13
N GLY A 94 24.36 -3.88 -9.26
CA GLY A 94 25.80 -3.67 -9.48
C GLY A 94 26.56 -2.92 -8.38
N SER A 95 26.74 -3.52 -7.20
CA SER A 95 28.07 -3.60 -6.59
C SER A 95 28.12 -4.76 -5.59
N TYR A 96 28.92 -5.78 -5.92
CA TYR A 96 29.18 -6.94 -5.09
C TYR A 96 29.84 -6.54 -3.77
N THR A 97 29.18 -6.72 -2.64
CA THR A 97 29.83 -6.91 -1.34
C THR A 97 29.06 -7.99 -0.58
N VAL A 98 29.54 -9.21 -0.68
CA VAL A 98 28.97 -10.37 -0.02
C VAL A 98 29.35 -10.29 1.46
N LEU A 99 28.42 -9.85 2.30
CA LEU A 99 28.51 -9.95 3.76
C LEU A 99 28.31 -11.43 4.16
N PHE A 100 29.34 -12.24 3.98
CA PHE A 100 29.53 -13.40 4.85
C PHE A 100 30.52 -12.98 5.92
N THR A 101 30.04 -12.79 7.15
CA THR A 101 30.87 -12.80 8.34
C THR A 101 31.58 -14.15 8.39
N VAL A 102 32.82 -14.18 7.94
CA VAL A 102 33.70 -15.33 8.10
C VAL A 102 34.20 -15.32 9.56
N PRO A 103 34.01 -16.39 10.34
CA PRO A 103 34.60 -16.50 11.67
C PRO A 103 36.12 -16.33 11.58
N PRO A 104 36.77 -15.65 12.56
CA PRO A 104 38.18 -15.25 12.49
C PRO A 104 39.20 -16.41 12.48
N ILE A 105 38.77 -17.66 12.37
CA ILE A 105 39.61 -18.86 12.48
C ILE A 105 40.10 -19.36 11.11
N LEU A 106 39.48 -18.95 9.98
CA LEU A 106 39.88 -19.40 8.64
C LEU A 106 40.81 -18.45 7.86
N ARG A 107 41.41 -17.44 8.51
CA ARG A 107 42.27 -16.45 7.81
C ARG A 107 43.73 -16.90 7.62
N SER A 108 44.18 -18.00 8.21
CA SER A 108 45.59 -18.42 8.15
C SER A 108 45.91 -19.46 7.07
N LEU A 109 44.91 -20.04 6.38
CA LEU A 109 45.15 -21.20 5.52
C LEU A 109 44.69 -21.04 4.05
N GLN A 110 44.71 -19.83 3.48
CA GLN A 110 44.52 -19.69 2.02
C GLN A 110 45.14 -18.40 1.45
N VAL A 111 46.30 -17.96 1.94
CA VAL A 111 46.99 -16.77 1.40
C VAL A 111 48.16 -17.15 0.47
N HIS A 112 48.68 -18.38 0.55
CA HIS A 112 49.85 -18.78 -0.24
C HIS A 112 49.56 -19.29 -1.66
N HIS A 113 48.31 -19.62 -2.02
CA HIS A 113 48.00 -20.14 -3.36
C HIS A 113 47.34 -19.11 -4.29
N LEU A 114 46.76 -18.02 -3.77
CA LEU A 114 46.08 -17.01 -4.59
C LEU A 114 47.02 -15.90 -5.12
N THR A 115 48.18 -15.69 -4.49
CA THR A 115 49.18 -14.68 -4.92
C THR A 115 50.01 -15.12 -6.12
N MET A 116 50.13 -16.43 -6.39
CA MET A 116 50.80 -16.90 -7.63
C MET A 116 49.95 -16.70 -8.88
N ILE A 117 48.63 -16.88 -8.79
CA ILE A 117 47.73 -16.79 -9.96
C ILE A 117 47.56 -15.33 -10.42
N ALA A 118 47.59 -14.37 -9.50
CA ALA A 118 47.51 -12.94 -9.84
C ALA A 118 48.78 -12.43 -10.57
N ASN A 119 49.96 -12.96 -10.25
CA ASN A 119 51.22 -12.54 -10.88
C ASN A 119 51.38 -13.07 -12.32
N ILE A 120 50.84 -14.24 -12.66
CA ILE A 120 50.91 -14.78 -14.02
C ILE A 120 50.01 -13.98 -14.98
N HIS A 121 48.82 -13.57 -14.53
CA HIS A 121 47.91 -12.78 -15.37
C HIS A 121 48.42 -11.35 -15.60
N PHE A 122 49.15 -10.76 -14.65
CA PHE A 122 49.73 -9.43 -14.81
C PHE A 122 50.96 -9.45 -15.75
N ALA A 123 51.81 -10.48 -15.68
CA ALA A 123 52.96 -10.63 -16.57
C ALA A 123 52.58 -10.86 -18.04
N LEU A 124 51.53 -11.63 -18.32
CA LEU A 124 51.03 -11.87 -19.68
C LEU A 124 50.38 -10.64 -20.32
N LYS A 125 49.94 -9.66 -19.53
CA LYS A 125 49.27 -8.46 -20.05
C LYS A 125 50.23 -7.34 -20.45
N ILE A 126 51.47 -7.36 -19.92
CA ILE A 126 52.52 -6.40 -20.29
C ILE A 126 53.25 -6.83 -21.58
N HIS A 127 53.35 -8.14 -21.85
CA HIS A 127 54.03 -8.66 -23.04
C HIS A 127 53.22 -8.55 -24.35
N TYR A 128 51.95 -8.13 -24.29
CA TYR A 128 51.07 -7.97 -25.47
C TYR A 128 50.71 -6.51 -25.79
N ILE A 129 51.36 -5.55 -25.11
CA ILE A 129 51.15 -4.11 -25.28
C ILE A 129 52.44 -3.39 -25.76
N PHE A 130 53.51 -4.13 -26.03
CA PHE A 130 54.68 -3.66 -26.78
C PHE A 130 54.96 -4.58 -27.96
#